data_AF-A0A519LQP3-F1
#
_entry.id   AF-A0A519LQP3-F1
#
_cell.length_a   1.000
_cell.length_b   1.000
_cell.length_c   1.000
_cell.angle_alpha   90.00
_cell.angle_beta   90.00
_cell.angle_gamma   90.00
#
_symmetry.space_group_name_H-M   'P 1'
#
loop_
_entity.id
_entity.type
_entity.pdbx_description
1 polymer ?
#
loop_
_entity_poly.entity_id
_entity_poly.type
_entity_poly.pdbx_seq_one_letter_code
_entity_poly.pdbx_strand_id
1 'polypeptide(L)'
;MIKNTYINPDQASNQKIIKGLFNGIKPIKKNEDFHLSLMMFCFEINTKPYSSNVISEKEYNEYQIDMYYTLKAVESDLLSSYMKNSMIQLTVLLSEAKDLNEIGLLSLSEFTMMFMTVRSKFFQKFQTVKRAYFKHLNGLNKANANNLSKLRASFAILEEN
;
A
#
# COMPACT_ATOMS: atom_id res chain seq x y z
N MET A 1 38.43 4.40 -26.13
CA MET A 1 37.79 5.74 -26.15
C MET A 1 36.84 5.80 -24.97
N ILE A 2 37.26 6.39 -23.84
CA ILE A 2 36.41 6.51 -22.65
C ILE A 2 35.45 7.66 -22.92
N LYS A 3 34.17 7.36 -23.14
CA LYS A 3 33.12 8.38 -23.19
C LYS A 3 32.95 8.90 -21.76
N ASN A 4 33.55 10.05 -21.46
CA ASN A 4 33.17 10.83 -20.29
C ASN A 4 31.74 11.32 -20.51
N THR A 5 30.77 10.53 -20.06
CA THR A 5 29.39 11.00 -19.90
C THR A 5 29.40 11.97 -18.73
N TYR A 6 29.42 13.27 -19.05
CA TYR A 6 29.20 14.32 -18.08
C TYR A 6 27.76 14.17 -17.56
N ILE A 7 27.62 13.62 -16.35
CA ILE A 7 26.32 13.53 -15.68
C ILE A 7 26.06 14.92 -15.10
N ASN A 8 24.98 15.56 -15.57
CA ASN A 8 24.57 16.85 -15.07
C ASN A 8 24.38 16.76 -13.52
N PRO A 9 24.99 17.64 -12.71
CA PRO A 9 24.88 17.58 -11.25
C PRO A 9 23.44 17.56 -10.72
N ASP A 10 22.50 18.20 -11.43
CA ASP A 10 21.07 18.15 -11.10
C ASP A 10 20.42 16.77 -11.37
N GLN A 11 20.96 16.00 -12.31
CA GLN A 11 20.52 14.62 -12.56
C GLN A 11 21.14 13.65 -11.54
N ALA A 12 22.39 13.89 -11.13
CA ALA A 12 23.05 13.09 -10.09
C ALA A 12 22.43 13.30 -8.70
N SER A 13 21.99 14.52 -8.37
CA SER A 13 21.29 14.82 -7.12
C SER A 13 19.91 14.17 -7.08
N ASN A 14 19.14 14.29 -8.16
CA ASN A 14 17.83 13.63 -8.31
C ASN A 14 17.94 12.11 -8.25
N GLN A 15 18.97 11.50 -8.87
CA GLN A 15 19.21 10.06 -8.74
C GLN A 15 19.54 9.63 -7.31
N LYS A 16 20.29 10.43 -6.54
CA LYS A 16 20.56 10.14 -5.11
C LYS A 16 19.31 10.23 -4.26
N ILE A 17 18.46 11.24 -4.48
CA ILE A 17 17.18 11.42 -3.76
C ILE A 17 16.25 10.23 -4.04
N ILE A 18 16.13 9.84 -5.32
CA ILE A 18 15.28 8.73 -5.73
C ILE A 18 15.83 7.39 -5.21
N LYS A 19 17.15 7.16 -5.20
CA LYS A 19 17.74 5.97 -4.59
C LYS A 19 17.45 5.90 -3.08
N GLY A 20 17.52 7.02 -2.36
CA GLY A 20 17.20 7.09 -0.93
C GLY A 20 15.73 6.78 -0.61
N LEU A 21 14.82 7.06 -1.55
CA LEU A 21 13.38 6.89 -1.37
C LEU A 21 12.97 5.44 -1.05
N PHE A 22 13.69 4.47 -1.62
CA PHE A 22 13.28 3.07 -1.67
C PHE A 22 14.07 2.14 -0.74
N ASN A 23 15.04 2.67 0.02
CA ASN A 23 15.94 1.89 0.86
C ASN A 23 15.24 1.07 1.97
N GLY A 24 14.05 1.48 2.39
CA GLY A 24 13.30 0.77 3.44
C GLY A 24 12.42 -0.38 2.93
N ILE A 25 12.32 -0.58 1.61
CA ILE A 25 11.58 -1.70 1.02
C ILE A 25 12.27 -3.02 1.40
N LYS A 26 11.54 -3.87 2.13
CA LYS A 26 11.98 -5.19 2.57
C LYS A 26 10.85 -6.20 2.37
N PRO A 27 11.17 -7.48 2.11
CA PRO A 27 10.15 -8.48 1.89
C PRO A 27 9.53 -8.92 3.23
N ILE A 28 8.25 -9.24 3.22
CA ILE A 28 7.57 -9.86 4.36
C ILE A 28 8.00 -11.33 4.42
N LYS A 29 8.67 -11.72 5.51
CA LYS A 29 9.31 -13.06 5.62
C LYS A 29 8.40 -14.14 6.20
N LYS A 30 7.43 -13.77 7.03
CA LYS A 30 6.57 -14.72 7.76
C LYS A 30 5.14 -14.20 7.87
N ASN A 31 4.21 -15.15 8.03
CA ASN A 31 2.78 -14.87 8.14
C ASN A 31 2.37 -14.45 9.57
N GLU A 32 3.15 -14.85 10.58
CA GLU A 32 2.88 -14.59 12.01
C GLU A 32 2.76 -13.09 12.32
N ASP A 33 3.60 -12.25 11.69
CA ASP A 33 3.59 -10.78 11.83
C ASP A 33 3.05 -10.07 10.58
N PHE A 34 2.19 -10.74 9.80
CA PHE A 34 1.74 -10.24 8.50
C PHE A 34 1.10 -8.85 8.58
N HIS A 35 0.28 -8.59 9.62
CA HIS A 35 -0.39 -7.30 9.80
C HIS A 35 0.60 -6.14 9.93
N LEU A 36 1.52 -6.23 10.89
CA LEU A 36 2.53 -5.19 11.15
C LEU A 36 3.48 -5.05 9.96
N SER A 37 3.92 -6.17 9.39
CA SER A 37 4.85 -6.18 8.25
C SER A 37 4.22 -5.55 7.00
N LEU A 38 2.92 -5.82 6.75
CA LEU A 38 2.17 -5.20 5.66
C LEU A 38 2.03 -3.69 5.88
N MET A 39 1.72 -3.25 7.10
CA MET A 39 1.62 -1.82 7.43
C MET A 39 2.95 -1.09 7.17
N MET A 40 4.07 -1.66 7.63
CA MET A 40 5.41 -1.10 7.37
C MET A 40 5.73 -1.06 5.88
N PHE A 41 5.43 -2.13 5.14
CA PHE A 41 5.66 -2.15 3.70
C PHE A 41 4.84 -1.08 2.96
N CYS A 42 3.57 -0.90 3.34
CA CYS A 42 2.71 0.12 2.72
C CYS A 42 3.19 1.54 2.99
N PHE A 43 3.78 1.81 4.15
CA PHE A 43 4.43 3.09 4.43
C PHE A 43 5.55 3.39 3.42
N GLU A 44 6.38 2.39 3.12
CA GLU A 44 7.48 2.50 2.16
C GLU A 44 7.01 2.74 0.72
N ILE A 45 5.90 2.10 0.31
CA ILE A 45 5.43 2.18 -1.09
C ILE A 45 4.33 3.22 -1.34
N ASN A 46 3.82 3.88 -0.30
CA ASN A 46 2.79 4.92 -0.44
C ASN A 46 3.18 6.24 0.22
N THR A 47 3.49 6.23 1.52
CA THR A 47 3.77 7.47 2.27
C THR A 47 5.08 8.12 1.83
N LYS A 48 6.16 7.34 1.68
CA LYS A 48 7.44 7.89 1.21
C LYS A 48 7.35 8.49 -0.20
N PRO A 49 6.82 7.79 -1.23
CA PRO A 49 6.59 8.37 -2.55
C PRO A 49 5.76 9.65 -2.53
N TYR A 50 4.71 9.71 -1.70
CA TYR A 50 3.91 10.92 -1.55
C TYR A 50 4.73 12.08 -0.99
N SER A 51 5.49 11.85 0.10
CA SER A 51 6.36 12.88 0.69
C SER A 51 7.44 13.41 -0.26
N SER A 52 7.74 12.67 -1.33
CA SER A 52 8.70 13.04 -2.38
C SER A 52 8.04 13.44 -3.69
N ASN A 53 6.73 13.72 -3.69
CA ASN A 53 5.94 14.15 -4.86
C ASN A 53 5.97 13.18 -6.06
N VAL A 54 6.21 11.88 -5.81
CA VAL A 54 6.20 10.83 -6.86
C VAL A 54 4.77 10.41 -7.20
N ILE A 55 3.85 10.51 -6.25
CA ILE A 55 2.43 10.20 -6.42
C ILE A 55 1.57 11.38 -6.00
N SER A 56 0.39 11.51 -6.60
CA SER A 56 -0.54 12.58 -6.27
C SER A 56 -1.20 12.38 -4.90
N GLU A 57 -1.65 13.47 -4.28
CA GLU A 57 -2.42 13.42 -3.03
C GLU A 57 -3.69 12.55 -3.16
N LYS A 58 -4.37 12.64 -4.31
CA LYS A 58 -5.55 11.81 -4.60
C LYS A 58 -5.20 10.32 -4.56
N GLU A 59 -4.15 9.90 -5.28
CA GLU A 59 -3.71 8.50 -5.29
C GLU A 59 -3.23 8.02 -3.92
N TYR A 60 -2.59 8.90 -3.14
CA TYR A 60 -2.18 8.61 -1.77
C TYR A 60 -3.40 8.33 -0.88
N ASN A 61 -4.40 9.21 -0.92
CA ASN A 61 -5.61 9.10 -0.10
C ASN A 61 -6.46 7.88 -0.45
N GLU A 62 -6.66 7.61 -1.74
CA GLU A 62 -7.38 6.41 -2.20
C GLU A 62 -6.69 5.12 -1.72
N TYR A 63 -5.36 5.08 -1.81
CA TYR A 63 -4.58 3.95 -1.33
C TYR A 63 -4.69 3.77 0.19
N GLN A 64 -4.60 4.86 0.96
CA GLN A 64 -4.71 4.83 2.43
C GLN A 64 -6.06 4.27 2.88
N ILE A 65 -7.17 4.69 2.25
CA ILE A 65 -8.50 4.20 2.58
C ILE A 65 -8.61 2.69 2.34
N ASP A 66 -8.14 2.21 1.19
CA ASP A 66 -8.23 0.79 0.84
C ASP A 66 -7.27 -0.07 1.69
N MET A 67 -6.10 0.46 2.03
CA MET A 67 -5.16 -0.14 2.98
C MET A 67 -5.80 -0.27 4.36
N TYR A 68 -6.45 0.77 4.88
CA TYR A 68 -7.10 0.75 6.20
C TYR A 68 -8.10 -0.41 6.32
N TYR A 69 -9.00 -0.56 5.33
CA TYR A 69 -9.97 -1.67 5.35
C TYR A 69 -9.32 -3.03 5.15
N THR A 70 -8.20 -3.10 4.42
CA THR A 70 -7.42 -4.34 4.30
C THR A 70 -6.82 -4.73 5.64
N LEU A 71 -6.22 -3.78 6.38
CA LEU A 71 -5.67 -4.03 7.71
C LEU A 71 -6.76 -4.50 8.68
N LYS A 72 -7.94 -3.88 8.66
CA LYS A 72 -9.11 -4.36 9.43
C LYS A 72 -9.53 -5.78 9.07
N ALA A 73 -9.49 -6.13 7.78
CA ALA A 73 -9.78 -7.49 7.34
C ALA A 73 -8.70 -8.50 7.80
N VAL A 74 -7.43 -8.08 7.88
CA VAL A 74 -6.34 -8.90 8.44
C VAL A 74 -6.54 -9.11 9.93
N GLU A 75 -6.85 -8.05 10.70
CA GLU A 75 -7.15 -8.12 12.14
C GLU A 75 -8.33 -9.05 12.44
N SER A 76 -9.30 -9.11 11.52
CA SER A 76 -10.49 -9.99 11.63
C SER A 76 -10.27 -11.40 11.07
N ASP A 77 -9.03 -11.74 10.67
CA ASP A 77 -8.64 -12.99 10.00
C ASP A 77 -9.49 -13.37 8.77
N LEU A 78 -9.91 -12.37 8.00
CA LEU A 78 -10.74 -12.55 6.80
C LEU A 78 -9.94 -12.82 5.53
N LEU A 79 -8.60 -12.74 5.59
CA LEU A 79 -7.73 -13.05 4.46
C LEU A 79 -7.31 -14.50 4.49
N SER A 80 -7.60 -15.22 3.41
CA SER A 80 -7.08 -16.58 3.22
C SER A 80 -5.55 -16.57 3.11
N SER A 81 -4.92 -17.71 3.45
CA SER A 81 -3.48 -17.90 3.26
C SER A 81 -3.03 -17.61 1.83
N TYR A 82 -3.86 -17.92 0.83
CA TYR A 82 -3.60 -17.57 -0.57
C TYR A 82 -3.50 -16.06 -0.79
N MET A 83 -4.41 -15.27 -0.22
CA MET A 83 -4.37 -13.80 -0.33
C MET A 83 -3.13 -13.22 0.37
N LYS A 84 -2.83 -13.69 1.59
CA LYS A 84 -1.63 -13.28 2.35
C LYS A 84 -0.36 -13.60 1.55
N ASN A 85 -0.22 -14.85 1.07
CA ASN A 85 0.93 -15.28 0.26
C ASN A 85 1.08 -14.47 -1.04
N SER A 86 -0.03 -14.17 -1.73
CA SER A 86 0.02 -13.38 -2.95
C SER A 86 0.43 -11.92 -2.72
N MET A 87 0.14 -11.35 -1.54
CA MET A 87 0.68 -10.04 -1.14
C MET A 87 2.16 -10.15 -0.76
N ILE A 88 2.55 -11.19 -0.01
CA ILE A 88 3.96 -11.46 0.34
C ILE A 88 4.82 -11.56 -0.92
N GLN A 89 4.37 -12.29 -1.94
CA GLN A 89 5.08 -12.41 -3.22
C GLN A 89 5.35 -11.06 -3.88
N LEU A 90 4.40 -10.12 -3.83
CA LEU A 90 4.63 -8.77 -4.34
C LEU A 90 5.73 -8.03 -3.56
N THR A 91 5.81 -8.22 -2.24
CA THR A 91 6.88 -7.63 -1.42
C THR A 91 8.25 -8.21 -1.75
N VAL A 92 8.30 -9.52 -2.03
CA VAL A 92 9.53 -10.22 -2.47
C VAL A 92 9.99 -9.68 -3.81
N LEU A 93 9.09 -9.65 -4.81
CA LEU A 93 9.40 -9.15 -6.15
C LEU A 93 9.92 -7.70 -6.14
N LEU A 94 9.34 -6.82 -5.33
CA LEU A 94 9.80 -5.43 -5.26
C LEU A 94 11.14 -5.31 -4.54
N SER A 95 11.38 -6.12 -3.51
CA SER A 95 12.68 -6.17 -2.83
C SER A 95 13.78 -6.66 -3.78
N GLU A 96 13.53 -7.71 -4.56
CA GLU A 96 14.48 -8.21 -5.55
C GLU A 96 14.77 -7.16 -6.63
N ALA A 97 13.74 -6.49 -7.14
CA ALA A 97 13.92 -5.41 -8.11
C ALA A 97 14.76 -4.25 -7.52
N LYS A 98 14.56 -3.93 -6.24
CA LYS A 98 15.36 -2.92 -5.53
C LYS A 98 16.82 -3.35 -5.42
N ASP A 99 17.08 -4.58 -4.99
CA ASP A 99 18.44 -5.10 -4.84
C ASP A 99 19.17 -5.13 -6.20
N LEU A 100 18.48 -5.53 -7.29
CA LEU A 100 19.02 -5.49 -8.66
C LEU A 100 19.33 -4.07 -9.13
N ASN A 101 18.54 -3.07 -8.73
CA ASN A 101 18.82 -1.67 -9.02
C ASN A 101 20.02 -1.13 -8.23
N GLU A 102 20.16 -1.52 -6.96
CA GLU A 102 21.28 -1.12 -6.10
C GLU A 102 22.62 -1.61 -6.65
N ILE A 103 22.68 -2.84 -7.16
CA ILE A 103 23.89 -3.41 -7.79
C ILE A 103 24.08 -3.00 -9.25
N GLY A 104 23.16 -2.21 -9.81
CA GLY A 104 23.27 -1.66 -11.16
C GLY A 104 22.92 -2.62 -12.31
N LEU A 105 22.31 -3.78 -12.01
CA LEU A 105 21.81 -4.71 -13.04
C LEU A 105 20.46 -4.26 -13.62
N LEU A 106 19.73 -3.42 -12.89
CA LEU A 106 18.46 -2.84 -13.31
C LEU A 106 18.56 -1.32 -13.34
N SER A 107 18.18 -0.67 -14.44
CA SER A 107 18.21 0.79 -14.52
C SER A 107 17.18 1.43 -13.58
N LEU A 108 17.38 2.70 -13.22
CA LEU A 108 16.44 3.41 -12.36
C LEU A 108 15.03 3.54 -13.00
N SER A 109 14.98 3.71 -14.32
CA SER A 109 13.72 3.76 -15.07
C SER A 109 12.97 2.43 -15.02
N GLU A 110 13.67 1.31 -15.23
CA GLU A 110 13.07 -0.02 -15.12
C GLU A 110 12.58 -0.29 -13.69
N PHE A 111 13.38 0.09 -12.68
CA PHE A 111 13.00 -0.04 -11.28
C PHE A 111 11.71 0.73 -10.99
N THR A 112 11.65 1.98 -11.42
CA THR A 112 10.49 2.86 -11.19
C THR A 112 9.23 2.29 -11.85
N MET A 113 9.36 1.74 -13.06
CA MET A 113 8.24 1.08 -13.75
C MET A 113 7.77 -0.17 -12.99
N MET A 114 8.70 -1.01 -12.52
CA MET A 114 8.37 -2.19 -11.70
C MET A 114 7.74 -1.80 -10.36
N PHE A 115 8.26 -0.76 -9.71
CA PHE A 115 7.73 -0.18 -8.48
C PHE A 115 6.27 0.26 -8.66
N MET A 116 5.97 1.06 -9.68
CA MET A 116 4.61 1.53 -9.97
C MET A 116 3.67 0.37 -10.29
N THR A 117 4.17 -0.66 -10.98
CA THR A 117 3.41 -1.88 -11.28
C THR A 117 3.05 -2.64 -10.00
N VAL A 118 4.02 -2.88 -9.11
CA VAL A 118 3.78 -3.55 -7.83
C VAL A 118 2.82 -2.75 -6.96
N ARG A 119 3.00 -1.43 -6.85
CA ARG A 119 2.09 -0.54 -6.10
C ARG A 119 0.66 -0.64 -6.62
N SER A 120 0.47 -0.60 -7.94
CA SER A 120 -0.85 -0.76 -8.57
C SER A 120 -1.47 -2.13 -8.27
N LYS A 121 -0.67 -3.21 -8.29
CA LYS A 121 -1.13 -4.55 -7.92
C LYS A 121 -1.54 -4.66 -6.45
N PHE A 122 -0.81 -4.00 -5.54
CA PHE A 122 -1.22 -3.89 -4.14
C PHE A 122 -2.57 -3.18 -4.01
N PHE A 123 -2.73 -2.04 -4.69
CA PHE A 123 -3.98 -1.29 -4.66
C PHE A 123 -5.18 -2.11 -5.16
N GLN A 124 -5.03 -2.84 -6.26
CA GLN A 124 -6.07 -3.77 -6.77
C GLN A 124 -6.43 -4.87 -5.76
N LYS A 125 -5.43 -5.41 -5.04
CA LYS A 125 -5.67 -6.40 -3.98
C LYS A 125 -6.42 -5.77 -2.80
N PHE A 126 -6.06 -4.56 -2.38
CA PHE A 126 -6.76 -3.85 -1.30
C PHE A 126 -8.21 -3.56 -1.64
N GLN A 127 -8.50 -3.15 -2.88
CA GLN A 127 -9.87 -2.99 -3.35
C GLN A 127 -10.68 -4.29 -3.26
N THR A 128 -10.06 -5.41 -3.61
CA THR A 128 -10.69 -6.73 -3.54
C THR A 128 -10.98 -7.13 -2.09
N VAL A 129 -10.01 -6.94 -1.19
CA VAL A 129 -10.16 -7.23 0.24
C VAL A 129 -11.22 -6.31 0.88
N LYS A 130 -11.20 -5.01 0.58
CA LYS A 130 -12.20 -4.03 1.04
C LYS A 130 -13.63 -4.44 0.66
N ARG A 131 -13.84 -4.90 -0.58
CA ARG A 131 -15.16 -5.41 -1.02
C ARG A 131 -15.57 -6.64 -0.23
N ALA A 132 -14.67 -7.58 0.02
CA ALA A 132 -14.93 -8.76 0.83
C ALA A 132 -15.25 -8.38 2.29
N TYR A 133 -14.50 -7.43 2.87
CA TYR A 133 -14.71 -6.91 4.21
C TYR A 133 -16.10 -6.26 4.36
N PHE A 134 -16.50 -5.40 3.43
CA PHE A 134 -17.85 -4.81 3.48
C PHE A 134 -18.96 -5.83 3.28
N LYS A 135 -18.75 -6.87 2.45
CA LYS A 135 -19.70 -7.98 2.34
C LYS A 135 -19.86 -8.71 3.67
N HIS A 136 -18.77 -8.96 4.38
CA HIS A 136 -18.78 -9.55 5.72
C HIS A 136 -19.51 -8.64 6.73
N LEU A 137 -19.18 -7.35 6.77
CA LEU A 137 -19.89 -6.38 7.62
C LEU A 137 -21.38 -6.30 7.32
N ASN A 138 -21.79 -6.35 6.05
CA ASN A 138 -23.20 -6.35 5.69
C ASN A 138 -23.92 -7.64 6.13
N GLY A 139 -23.20 -8.78 6.13
CA GLY A 139 -23.68 -10.02 6.72
C GLY A 139 -23.93 -9.88 8.23
N LEU A 140 -22.99 -9.25 8.95
CA LEU A 140 -23.14 -8.95 10.38
C LEU A 140 -24.20 -7.88 10.66
N ASN A 141 -24.29 -6.84 9.83
CA ASN A 141 -25.14 -5.68 10.03
C ASN A 141 -26.62 -5.91 9.65
N LYS A 142 -26.96 -7.01 8.98
CA LYS A 142 -28.36 -7.48 8.92
C LYS A 142 -28.93 -7.75 10.32
N ALA A 143 -28.09 -7.91 11.35
CA ALA A 143 -28.51 -7.97 12.75
C ALA A 143 -28.72 -6.60 13.43
N ASN A 144 -28.32 -5.47 12.79
CA ASN A 144 -28.20 -4.15 13.45
C ASN A 144 -29.14 -3.05 12.91
N ALA A 145 -30.09 -3.37 12.03
CA ALA A 145 -31.06 -2.39 11.50
C ALA A 145 -31.85 -1.65 12.61
N ASN A 146 -32.17 -2.36 13.70
CA ASN A 146 -32.85 -1.79 14.87
C ASN A 146 -31.99 -0.76 15.63
N ASN A 147 -30.67 -0.96 15.69
CA ASN A 147 -29.76 -0.05 16.39
C ASN A 147 -29.57 1.26 15.62
N LEU A 148 -29.54 1.20 14.28
CA LEU A 148 -29.46 2.38 13.44
C LEU A 148 -30.74 3.24 13.52
N SER A 149 -31.92 2.61 13.52
CA SER A 149 -33.20 3.31 13.66
C SER A 149 -33.33 3.99 15.03
N LYS A 150 -32.90 3.32 16.11
CA LYS A 150 -32.84 3.92 17.46
C LYS A 150 -31.91 5.14 17.50
N LEU A 151 -30.71 5.03 16.93
CA LEU A 151 -29.75 6.13 16.89
C LEU A 151 -30.29 7.35 16.12
N ARG A 152 -30.93 7.11 14.96
CA ARG A 152 -31.58 8.18 14.17
C ARG A 152 -32.71 8.86 14.94
N ALA A 153 -33.54 8.08 15.64
CA ALA A 153 -34.59 8.62 16.50
C ALA A 153 -34.02 9.48 17.64
N SER A 154 -32.94 9.02 18.30
CA SER A 154 -32.26 9.80 19.33
C SER A 154 -31.66 11.12 18.81
N PHE A 155 -31.15 11.15 17.58
CA PHE A 155 -30.66 12.38 16.95
C PHE A 155 -31.80 13.34 16.57
N ALA A 156 -32.90 12.84 16.02
CA ALA A 156 -34.06 13.67 15.70
C ALA A 156 -34.62 14.40 16.94
N ILE A 157 -34.66 13.72 18.08
CA ILE A 157 -35.08 14.32 19.36
C ILE A 157 -34.13 15.44 19.81
N LEU A 158 -32.83 15.36 19.48
CA LEU A 158 -31.85 16.40 19.80
C LEU A 158 -31.94 17.61 18.86
N GLU A 159 -32.44 17.44 17.64
CA GLU A 159 -32.62 18.52 16.65
C GLU A 159 -33.95 19.29 16.83
N GLU A 160 -34.93 18.70 17.53
CA GLU A 160 -36.22 19.34 17.84
C GLU A 160 -36.20 20.20 19.13
N ASN A 161 -35.04 20.32 19.80
CA ASN A 161 -34.81 21.21 20.95
C ASN A 161 -33.81 22.33 20.60
#